data_AF-A0A524M5J9-F1
#
_entry.id   AF-A0A524M5J9-F1
#
_cell.length_a   1.000
_cell.length_b   1.000
_cell.length_c   1.000
_cell.angle_alpha   90.00
_cell.angle_beta   90.00
_cell.angle_gamma   90.00
#
_symmetry.space_group_name_H-M   'P 1'
#
loop_
_entity.id
_entity.type
_entity.pdbx_description
1 polymer ?
#
loop_
_entity_poly.entity_id
_entity_poly.type
_entity_poly.pdbx_seq_one_letter_code
_entity_poly.pdbx_strand_id
1 'polypeptide(L)'
;MTQTTKRLGLSLLCVVVLSITAMAQMIETADGVLDRMKANTQAIEDLDAFLTVEAYSDGDVSLTQRIRLSLLQPDRMRQEYLEPDYLAGNLSLIIGDRMWIYIAAIETWYERDLAELSTAEQPWLVFRQFLRGVQNEFADYTFELLSAEGDMDHQDDITHQGDEYHIQGTAETDAAVYGRIELWVDSQTFVPNKRILYDVEGNLLVELRILEVEEVADSTYMARMLQTYDETGELKSTIHYDSITVNSGLDPTLFVRIEEPANE
;
A
#
# COMPACT_ATOMS: atom_id res chain seq x y z
N MET A 1 1.42 72.83 19.25
CA MET A 1 2.59 71.91 19.26
C MET A 1 2.08 70.54 19.63
N THR A 2 2.49 69.57 18.84
CA THR A 2 1.78 68.33 18.48
C THR A 2 2.11 67.18 19.44
N GLN A 3 1.07 66.54 19.98
CA GLN A 3 1.12 65.19 20.55
C GLN A 3 0.52 64.22 19.53
N THR A 4 1.27 63.24 19.03
CA THR A 4 0.77 61.89 18.65
C THR A 4 1.89 61.05 18.05
N THR A 5 2.41 60.08 18.81
CA THR A 5 3.10 58.89 18.28
C THR A 5 3.27 57.84 19.38
N LYS A 6 2.21 57.10 19.69
CA LYS A 6 2.28 55.77 20.31
C LYS A 6 1.02 55.00 19.94
N ARG A 7 1.15 53.97 19.08
CA ARG A 7 0.27 52.78 18.91
C ARG A 7 0.40 52.25 17.47
N LEU A 8 1.51 51.59 17.19
CA LEU A 8 1.67 50.72 16.01
C LEU A 8 2.76 49.71 16.38
N GLY A 9 2.36 48.57 16.93
CA GLY A 9 3.33 47.55 17.37
C GLY A 9 2.74 46.38 18.13
N LEU A 10 1.44 46.09 17.97
CA LEU A 10 0.79 44.98 18.69
C LEU A 10 -0.21 44.17 17.84
N SER A 11 -0.17 44.30 16.50
CA SER A 11 -1.10 43.58 15.61
C SER A 11 -0.44 42.55 14.69
N LEU A 12 0.90 42.41 14.70
CA LEU A 12 1.61 41.46 13.83
C LEU A 12 1.91 40.11 14.51
N LEU A 13 1.76 40.00 15.84
CA LEU A 13 2.07 38.77 16.58
C LEU A 13 0.90 37.77 16.63
N CYS A 14 -0.35 38.22 16.41
CA CYS A 14 -1.52 37.34 16.45
C CYS A 14 -1.74 36.53 15.17
N VAL A 15 -1.14 36.91 14.03
CA VAL A 15 -1.35 36.21 12.75
C VAL A 15 -0.45 34.97 12.62
N VAL A 16 0.73 34.95 13.25
CA VAL A 16 1.67 33.81 13.16
C VAL A 16 1.26 32.64 14.06
N VAL A 17 0.58 32.89 15.18
CA VAL A 17 0.16 31.83 16.11
C VAL A 17 -1.05 31.04 15.59
N LEU A 18 -1.92 31.68 14.78
CA LEU A 18 -3.10 31.02 14.19
C LEU A 18 -2.76 30.07 13.02
N SER A 19 -1.60 30.23 12.38
CA SER A 19 -1.19 29.36 11.26
C SER A 19 -0.61 28.02 11.72
N ILE A 20 -0.10 27.95 12.95
CA ILE A 20 0.58 26.75 13.47
C ILE A 20 -0.44 25.74 14.00
N THR A 21 -1.57 26.19 14.56
CA THR A 21 -2.62 25.29 15.08
C THR A 21 -3.43 24.60 13.99
N ALA A 22 -3.56 25.21 12.80
CA ALA A 22 -4.31 24.61 11.70
C ALA A 22 -3.61 23.39 11.08
N MET A 23 -2.29 23.30 11.16
CA MET A 23 -1.55 22.14 10.64
C MET A 23 -1.55 20.94 11.58
N ALA A 24 -1.70 21.15 12.89
CA ALA A 24 -1.82 20.07 13.86
C ALA A 24 -3.20 19.40 13.80
N GLN A 25 -4.26 20.15 13.48
CA GLN A 25 -5.64 19.63 13.42
C GLN A 25 -5.96 18.80 12.16
N MET A 26 -5.05 18.69 11.19
CA MET A 26 -5.32 17.97 9.93
C MET A 26 -5.15 16.44 10.04
N ILE A 27 -4.49 15.92 11.09
CA ILE A 27 -4.26 14.46 11.21
C ILE A 27 -5.42 13.77 11.97
N GLU A 28 -6.28 14.52 12.66
CA GLU A 28 -7.38 13.98 13.48
C GLU A 28 -8.61 13.50 12.67
N THR A 29 -8.47 13.26 11.36
CA THR A 29 -9.52 12.74 10.49
C THR A 29 -9.03 11.54 9.70
N ALA A 30 -9.95 10.68 9.24
CA ALA A 30 -9.57 9.55 8.39
C ALA A 30 -8.90 10.00 7.08
N ASP A 31 -9.38 11.08 6.47
CA ASP A 31 -8.74 11.70 5.30
C ASP A 31 -7.31 12.13 5.60
N GLY A 32 -7.06 12.71 6.77
CA GLY A 32 -5.73 13.11 7.22
C GLY A 32 -4.78 11.92 7.35
N VAL A 33 -5.26 10.80 7.90
CA VAL A 33 -4.50 9.55 7.99
C VAL A 33 -4.19 8.99 6.60
N LEU A 34 -5.19 8.93 5.72
CA LEU A 34 -5.02 8.44 4.34
C LEU A 34 -4.06 9.31 3.53
N ASP A 35 -4.12 10.63 3.68
CA ASP A 35 -3.20 11.55 3.00
C ASP A 35 -1.75 11.34 3.46
N ARG A 36 -1.53 11.04 4.73
CA ARG A 36 -0.20 10.71 5.27
C ARG A 36 0.30 9.36 4.79
N MET A 37 -0.55 8.33 4.78
CA MET A 37 -0.23 7.02 4.20
C MET A 37 0.18 7.17 2.74
N LYS A 38 -0.61 7.95 1.97
CA LYS A 38 -0.32 8.25 0.57
C LYS A 38 0.96 9.04 0.39
N ALA A 39 1.24 10.03 1.24
CA ALA A 39 2.49 10.77 1.19
C ALA A 39 3.70 9.86 1.45
N ASN A 40 3.59 8.93 2.41
CA ASN A 40 4.62 7.94 2.69
C ASN A 40 4.89 7.06 1.47
N THR A 41 3.86 6.44 0.88
CA THR A 41 4.05 5.58 -0.31
C THR A 41 4.52 6.35 -1.53
N GLN A 42 4.02 7.58 -1.73
CA GLN A 42 4.40 8.41 -2.86
C GLN A 42 5.77 9.06 -2.70
N ALA A 43 6.47 8.96 -1.57
CA ALA A 43 7.87 9.39 -1.47
C ALA A 43 8.84 8.46 -2.24
N ILE A 44 8.35 7.30 -2.68
CA ILE A 44 9.09 6.31 -3.46
C ILE A 44 8.87 6.58 -4.96
N GLU A 45 9.90 7.09 -5.63
CA GLU A 45 9.94 7.32 -7.09
C GLU A 45 10.22 6.04 -7.88
N ASP A 46 11.09 5.18 -7.36
CA ASP A 46 11.35 3.84 -7.86
C ASP A 46 11.61 2.87 -6.70
N LEU A 47 11.29 1.58 -6.93
CA LEU A 47 11.57 0.46 -6.02
C LEU A 47 12.16 -0.69 -6.83
N ASP A 48 13.24 -1.28 -6.36
CA ASP A 48 13.70 -2.61 -6.74
C ASP A 48 13.79 -3.49 -5.49
N ALA A 49 13.06 -4.60 -5.50
CA ALA A 49 12.96 -5.49 -4.36
C ALA A 49 13.08 -6.94 -4.81
N PHE A 50 13.72 -7.74 -3.94
CA PHE A 50 13.64 -9.20 -4.02
C PHE A 50 12.80 -9.67 -2.86
N LEU A 51 11.84 -10.53 -3.15
CA LEU A 51 10.91 -11.04 -2.16
C LEU A 51 10.74 -12.55 -2.26
N THR A 52 10.51 -13.16 -1.12
CA THR A 52 10.13 -14.56 -0.97
C THR A 52 8.66 -14.63 -0.58
N VAL A 53 7.86 -15.35 -1.34
CA VAL A 53 6.45 -15.62 -1.04
C VAL A 53 6.31 -17.08 -0.65
N GLU A 54 5.71 -17.33 0.50
CA GLU A 54 5.32 -18.66 0.95
C GLU A 54 3.80 -18.74 0.94
N ALA A 55 3.23 -19.70 0.21
CA ALA A 55 1.81 -20.02 0.28
C ALA A 55 1.59 -21.26 1.16
N TYR A 56 0.55 -21.23 1.97
CA TYR A 56 0.25 -22.24 2.98
C TYR A 56 -1.03 -23.01 2.62
N SER A 57 -1.03 -24.32 2.88
CA SER A 57 -2.19 -25.20 2.75
C SER A 57 -2.17 -26.19 3.90
N ASP A 58 -3.28 -26.31 4.63
CA ASP A 58 -3.39 -27.17 5.82
C ASP A 58 -2.31 -26.86 6.88
N GLY A 59 -1.94 -25.59 7.01
CA GLY A 59 -0.92 -25.10 7.93
C GLY A 59 0.55 -25.34 7.51
N ASP A 60 0.81 -26.05 6.42
CA ASP A 60 2.16 -26.31 5.90
C ASP A 60 2.47 -25.42 4.66
N VAL A 61 3.74 -25.09 4.46
CA VAL A 61 4.18 -24.39 3.24
C VAL A 61 3.99 -25.31 2.04
N SER A 62 3.09 -24.92 1.14
CA SER A 62 2.75 -25.66 -0.08
C SER A 62 3.53 -25.19 -1.30
N LEU A 63 3.95 -23.92 -1.30
CA LEU A 63 4.72 -23.31 -2.38
C LEU A 63 5.59 -22.17 -1.83
N THR A 64 6.86 -22.16 -2.23
CA THR A 64 7.75 -21.01 -2.05
C THR A 64 8.12 -20.44 -3.40
N GLN A 65 8.01 -19.13 -3.56
CA GLN A 65 8.36 -18.39 -4.78
C GLN A 65 9.40 -17.34 -4.44
N ARG A 66 10.35 -17.12 -5.34
CA ARG A 66 11.23 -15.94 -5.28
C ARG A 66 10.94 -15.04 -6.45
N ILE A 67 10.80 -13.75 -6.16
CA ILE A 67 10.29 -12.77 -7.10
C ILE A 67 11.17 -11.53 -7.04
N ARG A 68 11.44 -10.93 -8.19
CA ARG A 68 11.90 -9.54 -8.28
C ARG A 68 10.71 -8.63 -8.56
N LEU A 69 10.49 -7.65 -7.69
CA LEU A 69 9.49 -6.62 -7.85
C LEU A 69 10.19 -5.31 -8.19
N SER A 70 9.82 -4.70 -9.30
CA SER A 70 10.28 -3.37 -9.69
C SER A 70 9.08 -2.44 -9.85
N LEU A 71 9.12 -1.27 -9.23
CA LEU A 71 8.12 -0.20 -9.40
C LEU A 71 8.81 1.04 -9.92
N LEU A 72 8.12 1.76 -10.80
CA LEU A 72 8.55 3.06 -11.28
C LEU A 72 7.33 3.97 -11.40
N GLN A 73 7.40 5.11 -10.71
CA GLN A 73 6.36 6.12 -10.78
C GLN A 73 6.20 6.68 -12.22
N PRO A 74 4.99 7.12 -12.59
CA PRO A 74 3.79 7.08 -11.78
C PRO A 74 3.16 5.69 -11.70
N ASP A 75 3.23 4.90 -12.76
CA ASP A 75 2.21 3.87 -13.00
C ASP A 75 2.76 2.53 -13.52
N ARG A 76 4.04 2.25 -13.28
CA ARG A 76 4.71 1.07 -13.84
C ARG A 76 5.13 0.09 -12.77
N MET A 77 4.76 -1.17 -12.96
CA MET A 77 5.22 -2.28 -12.11
C MET A 77 5.64 -3.45 -12.98
N ARG A 78 6.73 -4.11 -12.58
CA ARG A 78 7.19 -5.36 -13.14
C ARG A 78 7.37 -6.33 -11.98
N GLN A 79 6.82 -7.52 -12.13
CA GLN A 79 7.04 -8.63 -11.24
C GLN A 79 7.63 -9.78 -12.05
N GLU A 80 8.77 -10.30 -11.65
CA GLU A 80 9.46 -11.39 -12.34
C GLU A 80 9.66 -12.57 -11.39
N TYR A 81 9.17 -13.74 -11.79
CA TYR A 81 9.37 -14.98 -11.04
C TYR A 81 10.78 -15.51 -11.32
N LEU A 82 11.55 -15.74 -10.26
CA LEU A 82 12.92 -16.25 -10.29
C LEU A 82 12.96 -17.73 -9.90
N GLU A 83 12.14 -18.11 -8.92
CA GLU A 83 11.99 -19.48 -8.45
C GLU A 83 10.52 -19.75 -8.11
N PRO A 84 10.05 -21.01 -8.20
CA PRO A 84 10.78 -22.21 -8.64
C PRO A 84 10.97 -22.25 -10.17
N ASP A 85 11.83 -23.17 -10.67
CA ASP A 85 12.19 -23.30 -12.09
C ASP A 85 11.02 -23.30 -13.07
N TYR A 86 9.88 -23.90 -12.69
CA TYR A 86 8.71 -23.97 -13.57
C TYR A 86 7.93 -22.64 -13.67
N LEU A 87 8.19 -21.69 -12.76
CA LEU A 87 7.70 -20.31 -12.84
C LEU A 87 8.78 -19.34 -13.33
N ALA A 88 10.06 -19.73 -13.25
CA ALA A 88 11.18 -18.87 -13.59
C ALA A 88 11.03 -18.25 -14.99
N GLY A 89 11.19 -16.92 -15.08
CA GLY A 89 11.03 -16.16 -16.31
C GLY A 89 9.60 -15.74 -16.63
N ASN A 90 8.58 -16.27 -15.93
CA ASN A 90 7.25 -15.67 -15.98
C ASN A 90 7.31 -14.26 -15.40
N LEU A 91 6.48 -13.37 -15.92
CA LEU A 91 6.47 -11.99 -15.47
C LEU A 91 5.08 -11.37 -15.60
N SER A 92 4.78 -10.44 -14.71
CA SER A 92 3.65 -9.53 -14.81
C SER A 92 4.18 -8.13 -15.05
N LEU A 93 3.59 -7.42 -16.02
CA LEU A 93 3.91 -6.04 -16.35
C LEU A 93 2.64 -5.22 -16.24
N ILE A 94 2.65 -4.18 -15.40
CA ILE A 94 1.59 -3.19 -15.30
C ILE A 94 2.11 -1.86 -15.83
N ILE A 95 1.31 -1.22 -16.67
CA ILE A 95 1.52 0.16 -17.14
C ILE A 95 0.17 0.87 -17.13
N GLY A 96 -0.02 1.81 -16.21
CA GLY A 96 -1.30 2.47 -16.01
C GLY A 96 -2.35 1.48 -15.48
N ASP A 97 -3.47 1.38 -16.20
CA ASP A 97 -4.57 0.47 -15.87
C ASP A 97 -4.52 -0.85 -16.65
N ARG A 98 -3.42 -1.13 -17.37
CA ARG A 98 -3.26 -2.37 -18.13
C ARG A 98 -2.26 -3.29 -17.48
N MET A 99 -2.59 -4.58 -17.49
CA MET A 99 -1.70 -5.65 -17.06
C MET A 99 -1.45 -6.62 -18.21
N TRP A 100 -0.19 -7.02 -18.35
CA TRP A 100 0.20 -8.13 -19.20
C TRP A 100 0.92 -9.18 -18.38
N ILE A 101 0.63 -10.44 -18.64
CA ILE A 101 1.31 -11.60 -18.05
C ILE A 101 2.06 -12.30 -19.18
N TYR A 102 3.35 -12.49 -19.03
CA TYR A 102 4.13 -13.33 -19.94
C TYR A 102 4.44 -14.67 -19.29
N ILE A 103 4.19 -15.72 -20.07
CA ILE A 103 4.41 -17.11 -19.69
C ILE A 103 5.61 -17.63 -20.47
N ALA A 104 6.74 -17.80 -19.79
CA ALA A 104 8.02 -18.16 -20.41
C ALA A 104 7.96 -19.52 -21.12
N ALA A 105 7.24 -20.49 -20.55
CA ALA A 105 7.14 -21.85 -21.10
C ALA A 105 6.55 -21.92 -22.53
N ILE A 106 5.78 -20.91 -22.93
CA ILE A 106 5.16 -20.79 -24.27
C ILE A 106 5.48 -19.45 -24.94
N GLU A 107 6.39 -18.67 -24.35
CA GLU A 107 6.88 -17.39 -24.83
C GLU A 107 5.77 -16.38 -25.21
N THR A 108 4.63 -16.41 -24.52
CA THR A 108 3.43 -15.66 -24.93
C THR A 108 3.00 -14.63 -23.88
N TRP A 109 2.58 -13.45 -24.34
CA TRP A 109 1.93 -12.41 -23.53
C TRP A 109 0.41 -12.52 -23.54
N TYR A 110 -0.21 -12.38 -22.38
CA TYR A 110 -1.65 -12.28 -22.18
C TYR A 110 -2.00 -10.95 -21.56
N GLU A 111 -2.99 -10.26 -22.12
CA GLU A 111 -3.55 -9.06 -21.50
C GLU A 111 -4.64 -9.45 -20.49
N ARG A 112 -4.67 -8.73 -19.37
CA ARG A 112 -5.67 -8.85 -18.30
C ARG A 112 -6.17 -7.46 -17.95
N ASP A 113 -7.47 -7.38 -17.73
CA ASP A 113 -8.07 -6.18 -17.16
C ASP A 113 -7.79 -6.18 -15.64
N LEU A 114 -7.17 -5.11 -15.16
CA LEU A 114 -6.86 -4.94 -13.74
C LEU A 114 -8.11 -4.74 -12.90
N ALA A 115 -9.18 -4.18 -13.46
CA ALA A 115 -10.43 -3.95 -12.75
C ALA A 115 -11.16 -5.26 -12.40
N GLU A 116 -10.82 -6.36 -13.08
CA GLU A 116 -11.39 -7.69 -12.83
C GLU A 116 -10.61 -8.47 -11.75
N LEU A 117 -9.49 -7.94 -11.24
CA LEU A 117 -8.65 -8.63 -10.26
C LEU A 117 -8.90 -8.09 -8.85
N SER A 118 -9.14 -9.00 -7.90
CA SER A 118 -9.28 -8.67 -6.48
C SER A 118 -7.96 -8.82 -5.72
N THR A 119 -7.61 -7.83 -4.88
CA THR A 119 -6.47 -7.90 -3.95
C THR A 119 -6.59 -9.07 -2.96
N ALA A 120 -7.81 -9.50 -2.62
CA ALA A 120 -8.02 -10.66 -1.76
C ALA A 120 -7.57 -11.97 -2.42
N GLU A 121 -7.78 -12.10 -3.72
CA GLU A 121 -7.35 -13.27 -4.51
C GLU A 121 -5.89 -13.15 -4.97
N GLN A 122 -5.41 -11.91 -5.11
CA GLN A 122 -4.08 -11.59 -5.61
C GLN A 122 -3.37 -10.63 -4.63
N PRO A 123 -2.86 -11.11 -3.48
CA PRO A 123 -2.30 -10.25 -2.44
C PRO A 123 -1.16 -9.35 -2.91
N TRP A 124 -0.41 -9.76 -3.95
CA TRP A 124 0.63 -8.94 -4.58
C TRP A 124 0.10 -7.65 -5.23
N LEU A 125 -1.21 -7.55 -5.52
CA LEU A 125 -1.83 -6.29 -5.97
C LEU A 125 -1.77 -5.20 -4.92
N VAL A 126 -1.52 -5.52 -3.64
CA VAL A 126 -1.27 -4.51 -2.60
C VAL A 126 -0.11 -3.59 -2.97
N PHE A 127 0.88 -4.07 -3.74
CA PHE A 127 2.01 -3.26 -4.20
C PHE A 127 1.59 -2.17 -5.20
N ARG A 128 0.44 -2.33 -5.87
CA ARG A 128 -0.09 -1.31 -6.78
C ARG A 128 -0.42 -0.02 -6.04
N GLN A 129 -0.71 -0.09 -4.73
CA GLN A 129 -0.96 1.09 -3.87
C GLN A 129 0.22 2.06 -3.80
N PHE A 130 1.44 1.60 -4.11
CA PHE A 130 2.61 2.48 -4.17
C PHE A 130 2.57 3.41 -5.39
N LEU A 131 1.89 3.02 -6.47
CA LEU A 131 1.91 3.75 -7.74
C LEU A 131 0.99 4.97 -7.72
N ARG A 132 1.43 6.08 -8.33
CA ARG A 132 0.66 7.29 -8.58
C ARG A 132 -0.16 7.14 -9.86
N GLY A 133 -1.38 7.68 -9.86
CA GLY A 133 -2.18 7.78 -11.08
C GLY A 133 -2.74 6.44 -11.61
N VAL A 134 -2.52 5.34 -10.89
CA VAL A 134 -3.32 4.13 -11.01
C VAL A 134 -4.60 4.27 -10.20
N GLN A 135 -5.66 3.52 -10.55
CA GLN A 135 -6.90 3.49 -9.77
C GLN A 135 -6.60 3.25 -8.28
N ASN A 136 -6.97 4.22 -7.45
CA ASN A 136 -6.83 4.14 -6.01
C ASN A 136 -7.99 3.30 -5.45
N GLU A 137 -7.68 2.16 -4.85
CA GLU A 137 -8.66 1.26 -4.21
C GLU A 137 -9.52 1.99 -3.16
N PHE A 138 -9.00 3.04 -2.53
CA PHE A 138 -9.72 3.81 -1.52
C PHE A 138 -10.64 4.89 -2.10
N ALA A 139 -10.62 5.12 -3.42
CA ALA A 139 -11.40 6.20 -4.04
C ALA A 139 -12.91 5.95 -4.04
N ASP A 140 -13.35 4.69 -3.98
CA ASP A 140 -14.76 4.29 -4.00
C ASP A 140 -15.38 4.14 -2.60
N TYR A 141 -14.69 4.64 -1.57
CA TYR A 141 -15.04 4.49 -0.16
C TYR A 141 -15.08 5.83 0.56
N THR A 142 -16.04 5.97 1.47
CA THR A 142 -15.97 7.01 2.51
C THR A 142 -15.37 6.42 3.77
N PHE A 143 -14.35 7.08 4.31
CA PHE A 143 -13.66 6.64 5.52
C PHE A 143 -14.07 7.45 6.76
N GLU A 144 -14.23 6.75 7.88
CA GLU A 144 -14.42 7.32 9.20
C GLU A 144 -13.29 6.92 10.14
N LEU A 145 -12.94 7.82 11.08
CA LEU A 145 -11.99 7.54 12.15
C LEU A 145 -12.75 6.96 13.34
N LEU A 146 -12.50 5.69 13.64
CA LEU A 146 -13.17 4.95 14.72
C LEU A 146 -12.48 5.13 16.07
N SER A 147 -11.14 5.16 16.08
CA SER A 147 -10.34 5.49 17.26
C SER A 147 -9.08 6.26 16.87
N ALA A 148 -8.64 7.12 17.78
CA ALA A 148 -7.40 7.87 17.65
C ALA A 148 -6.29 7.26 18.55
N GLU A 149 -5.07 7.75 18.35
CA GLU A 149 -3.87 7.41 19.13
C GLU A 149 -4.17 7.30 20.64
N GLY A 150 -3.82 6.15 21.24
CA GLY A 150 -3.95 5.89 22.68
C GLY A 150 -5.32 5.39 23.18
N ASP A 151 -6.35 5.28 22.34
CA ASP A 151 -7.71 4.88 22.75
C ASP A 151 -8.00 3.36 22.69
N MET A 152 -7.04 2.52 22.27
CA MET A 152 -7.24 1.07 22.18
C MET A 152 -6.81 0.32 23.45
N ASP A 153 -7.81 -0.25 24.15
CA ASP A 153 -7.61 -1.20 25.24
C ASP A 153 -7.22 -2.57 24.62
N HIS A 154 -5.94 -2.74 24.27
CA HIS A 154 -5.41 -3.96 23.65
C HIS A 154 -5.47 -5.14 24.64
N GLN A 155 -6.61 -5.82 24.70
CA GLN A 155 -6.76 -7.01 25.54
C GLN A 155 -6.31 -8.30 24.82
N ASP A 156 -6.22 -8.32 23.48
CA ASP A 156 -6.11 -9.58 22.72
C ASP A 156 -4.98 -9.70 21.67
N ASP A 157 -4.06 -8.73 21.48
CA ASP A 157 -2.98 -8.91 20.50
C ASP A 157 -1.60 -8.48 21.02
N ILE A 158 -0.65 -9.42 21.02
CA ILE A 158 0.69 -9.32 21.62
C ILE A 158 1.67 -8.57 20.69
N THR A 159 1.21 -8.13 19.52
CA THR A 159 2.11 -7.64 18.45
C THR A 159 2.09 -6.12 18.22
N HIS A 160 1.19 -5.37 18.84
CA HIS A 160 1.06 -3.93 18.59
C HIS A 160 1.65 -3.11 19.76
N GLN A 161 2.87 -2.60 19.56
CA GLN A 161 3.53 -1.62 20.43
C GLN A 161 3.51 -0.26 19.74
N GLY A 162 2.45 0.51 19.91
CA GLY A 162 2.38 1.85 19.35
C GLY A 162 0.99 2.46 19.44
N ASP A 163 0.95 3.78 19.35
CA ASP A 163 -0.29 4.51 19.17
C ASP A 163 -0.77 4.35 17.71
N GLU A 164 -2.01 3.91 17.51
CA GLU A 164 -2.56 3.60 16.19
C GLU A 164 -3.85 4.40 15.91
N TYR A 165 -4.08 4.70 14.64
CA TYR A 165 -5.38 5.15 14.13
C TYR A 165 -6.16 3.95 13.60
N HIS A 166 -7.43 3.80 13.99
CA HIS A 166 -8.34 2.84 13.37
C HIS A 166 -9.31 3.58 12.46
N ILE A 167 -9.22 3.33 11.15
CA ILE A 167 -10.13 3.91 10.16
C ILE A 167 -10.92 2.81 9.44
N GLN A 168 -12.18 3.12 9.11
CA GLN A 168 -13.08 2.21 8.41
C GLN A 168 -13.61 2.89 7.15
N GLY A 169 -13.39 2.27 5.99
CA GLY A 169 -13.95 2.65 4.71
C GLY A 169 -15.20 1.85 4.40
N THR A 170 -16.31 2.52 4.08
CA THR A 170 -17.55 1.90 3.60
C THR A 170 -17.74 2.24 2.13
N ALA A 171 -18.07 1.23 1.30
CA ALA A 171 -18.27 1.41 -0.13
C ALA A 171 -19.41 2.40 -0.42
N GLU A 172 -19.18 3.34 -1.35
CA GLU A 172 -20.21 4.29 -1.79
C GLU A 172 -20.96 3.82 -3.04
N THR A 173 -20.38 2.88 -3.78
CA THR A 173 -20.90 2.44 -5.07
C THR A 173 -20.85 0.92 -5.18
N ASP A 174 -21.74 0.35 -6.01
CA ASP A 174 -21.71 -1.06 -6.37
C ASP A 174 -20.48 -1.45 -7.21
N ALA A 175 -19.65 -0.47 -7.62
CA ALA A 175 -18.40 -0.69 -8.33
C ALA A 175 -17.21 -0.92 -7.38
N ALA A 176 -17.38 -0.67 -6.08
CA ALA A 176 -16.36 -0.94 -5.08
C ALA A 176 -16.08 -2.46 -4.99
N VAL A 177 -14.80 -2.81 -4.89
CA VAL A 177 -14.35 -4.22 -4.89
C VAL A 177 -14.79 -4.96 -3.61
N TYR A 178 -14.86 -4.24 -2.49
CA TYR A 178 -15.20 -4.74 -1.16
C TYR A 178 -16.36 -3.93 -0.57
N GLY A 179 -17.18 -4.55 0.29
CA GLY A 179 -18.24 -3.83 1.01
C GLY A 179 -17.69 -2.89 2.07
N ARG A 180 -16.60 -3.31 2.74
CA ARG A 180 -15.94 -2.54 3.79
C ARG A 180 -14.44 -2.86 3.89
N ILE A 181 -13.66 -1.85 4.24
CA ILE A 181 -12.22 -1.93 4.50
C ILE A 181 -11.97 -1.39 5.91
N GLU A 182 -11.21 -2.09 6.74
CA GLU A 182 -10.71 -1.57 8.01
C GLU A 182 -9.18 -1.53 7.99
N LEU A 183 -8.61 -0.45 8.53
CA LEU A 183 -7.17 -0.22 8.59
C LEU A 183 -6.78 0.23 10.01
N TRP A 184 -5.74 -0.39 10.55
CA TRP A 184 -5.03 0.06 11.74
C TRP A 184 -3.69 0.61 11.28
N VAL A 185 -3.48 1.90 11.51
CA VAL A 185 -2.37 2.67 10.95
C VAL A 185 -1.49 3.17 12.07
N ASP A 186 -0.21 2.82 12.02
CA ASP A 186 0.77 3.32 12.98
C ASP A 186 0.87 4.86 12.88
N SER A 187 0.72 5.54 14.01
CA SER A 187 0.64 7.01 14.05
C SER A 187 1.96 7.72 13.72
N GLN A 188 3.09 7.00 13.77
CA GLN A 188 4.42 7.56 13.56
C GLN A 188 4.87 7.39 12.11
N THR A 189 4.71 6.18 11.58
CA THR A 189 5.18 5.78 10.25
C THR A 189 4.11 5.95 9.18
N PHE A 190 2.83 6.01 9.56
CA PHE A 190 1.68 5.99 8.65
C PHE A 190 1.71 4.79 7.69
N VAL A 191 2.24 3.66 8.17
CA VAL A 191 2.12 2.36 7.52
C VAL A 191 1.01 1.59 8.26
N PRO A 192 0.06 0.98 7.53
CA PRO A 192 -0.92 0.12 8.19
C PRO A 192 -0.21 -1.07 8.83
N ASN A 193 -0.55 -1.42 10.07
CA ASN A 193 -0.11 -2.65 10.75
C ASN A 193 -1.10 -3.79 10.47
N LYS A 194 -2.36 -3.44 10.24
CA LYS A 194 -3.44 -4.38 9.95
C LYS A 194 -4.39 -3.81 8.92
N ARG A 195 -4.85 -4.66 8.02
CA ARG A 195 -5.91 -4.38 7.05
C ARG A 195 -6.89 -5.54 7.03
N ILE A 196 -8.19 -5.26 7.11
CA ILE A 196 -9.24 -6.28 6.99
C ILE A 196 -10.19 -5.90 5.86
N LEU A 197 -10.53 -6.87 5.03
CA LEU A 197 -11.47 -6.71 3.92
C LEU A 197 -12.71 -7.55 4.15
N TYR A 198 -13.87 -6.94 3.91
CA TYR A 198 -15.17 -7.57 4.03
C TYR A 198 -15.94 -7.50 2.71
N ASP A 199 -16.75 -8.51 2.43
CA ASP A 199 -17.71 -8.45 1.32
C ASP A 199 -18.88 -7.50 1.61
N VAL A 200 -19.79 -7.38 0.65
CA VAL A 200 -20.99 -6.52 0.73
C VAL A 200 -22.01 -6.98 1.78
N GLU A 201 -21.93 -8.24 2.23
CA GLU A 201 -22.77 -8.80 3.29
C GLU A 201 -22.11 -8.64 4.68
N GLY A 202 -20.87 -8.15 4.73
CA GLY A 202 -20.09 -7.96 5.95
C GLY A 202 -19.32 -9.21 6.39
N ASN A 203 -19.21 -10.24 5.55
CA ASN A 203 -18.39 -11.40 5.84
C ASN A 203 -16.91 -11.05 5.67
N LEU A 204 -16.06 -11.57 6.56
CA LEU A 204 -14.61 -11.45 6.44
C LEU A 204 -14.16 -12.16 5.15
N LEU A 205 -13.32 -11.49 4.35
CA LEU A 205 -12.68 -12.08 3.18
C LEU A 205 -11.20 -12.37 3.44
N VAL A 206 -10.49 -11.36 3.95
CA VAL A 206 -9.06 -11.46 4.18
C VAL A 206 -8.61 -10.51 5.27
N GLU A 207 -7.69 -10.98 6.10
CA GLU A 207 -6.91 -10.16 7.03
C GLU A 207 -5.46 -10.12 6.54
N LEU A 208 -4.93 -8.93 6.35
CA LEU A 208 -3.53 -8.66 6.03
C LEU A 208 -2.86 -8.05 7.26
N ARG A 209 -1.83 -8.72 7.79
CA ARG A 209 -0.94 -8.19 8.81
C ARG A 209 0.33 -7.70 8.14
N ILE A 210 0.76 -6.50 8.52
CA ILE A 210 1.90 -5.81 7.96
C ILE A 210 2.88 -5.63 9.11
N LEU A 211 4.04 -6.27 8.96
CA LEU A 211 4.97 -6.53 10.04
C LEU A 211 6.36 -6.01 9.64
N GLU A 212 7.20 -5.80 10.66
CA GLU A 212 8.61 -5.43 10.47
C GLU A 212 8.76 -4.15 9.61
N VAL A 213 8.05 -3.09 10.00
CA VAL A 213 8.13 -1.78 9.34
C VAL A 213 9.49 -1.14 9.61
N GLU A 214 10.15 -0.65 8.55
CA GLU A 214 11.43 0.04 8.62
C GLU A 214 11.46 1.29 7.74
N GLU A 215 12.38 2.20 8.05
CA GLU A 215 12.66 3.36 7.22
C GLU A 215 13.53 2.95 6.01
N VAL A 216 13.04 3.19 4.80
CA VAL A 216 13.70 2.83 3.53
C VAL A 216 14.29 4.04 2.79
N ALA A 217 13.79 5.24 3.09
CA ALA A 217 14.31 6.54 2.67
C ALA A 217 13.94 7.59 3.72
N ASP A 218 14.46 8.82 3.59
CA ASP A 218 14.20 9.91 4.55
C ASP A 218 12.71 10.05 4.86
N SER A 219 12.33 9.74 6.11
CA SER A 219 10.94 9.79 6.60
C SER A 219 9.95 8.94 5.76
N THR A 220 10.43 7.87 5.15
CA THR A 220 9.67 6.97 4.28
C THR A 220 9.81 5.54 4.77
N TYR A 221 8.68 4.88 5.04
CA TYR A 221 8.62 3.59 5.70
C TYR A 221 7.95 2.53 4.83
N MET A 222 8.44 1.29 4.93
CA MET A 222 7.86 0.12 4.29
C MET A 222 7.96 -1.10 5.20
N ALA A 223 7.04 -2.04 5.03
CA ALA A 223 7.08 -3.32 5.73
C ALA A 223 8.07 -4.29 5.09
N ARG A 224 8.77 -5.06 5.93
CA ARG A 224 9.58 -6.20 5.49
C ARG A 224 8.78 -7.49 5.37
N MET A 225 7.66 -7.60 6.07
CA MET A 225 6.86 -8.80 6.08
C MET A 225 5.36 -8.51 5.98
N LEU A 226 4.66 -9.30 5.18
CA LEU A 226 3.20 -9.27 5.09
C LEU A 226 2.68 -10.69 5.29
N GLN A 227 1.60 -10.84 6.07
CA GLN A 227 0.93 -12.11 6.29
C GLN A 227 -0.55 -11.99 5.95
N THR A 228 -1.05 -12.93 5.15
CA THR A 228 -2.44 -12.95 4.70
C THR A 228 -3.17 -14.13 5.34
N TYR A 229 -4.31 -13.85 5.95
CA TYR A 229 -5.18 -14.83 6.61
C TYR A 229 -6.55 -14.84 5.93
N ASP A 230 -7.16 -16.02 5.84
CA ASP A 230 -8.50 -16.20 5.27
C ASP A 230 -9.63 -15.88 6.27
N GLU A 231 -10.88 -16.10 5.86
CA GLU A 231 -12.07 -15.89 6.66
C GLU A 231 -12.15 -16.75 7.93
N THR A 232 -11.37 -17.84 7.99
CA THR A 232 -11.30 -18.74 9.15
C THR A 232 -10.17 -18.38 10.11
N GLY A 233 -9.33 -17.40 9.74
CA GLY A 233 -8.11 -17.03 10.46
C GLY A 233 -6.92 -17.96 10.17
N GLU A 234 -6.98 -18.77 9.13
CA GLU A 234 -5.84 -19.61 8.70
C GLU A 234 -4.86 -18.76 7.88
N LEU A 235 -3.56 -18.86 8.19
CA LEU A 235 -2.51 -18.24 7.40
C LEU A 235 -2.47 -18.86 5.99
N LYS A 236 -2.58 -18.02 4.96
CA LYS A 236 -2.55 -18.43 3.54
C LYS A 236 -1.29 -18.01 2.82
N SER A 237 -0.70 -16.87 3.17
CA SER A 237 0.58 -16.50 2.59
C SER A 237 1.41 -15.61 3.50
N THR A 238 2.72 -15.74 3.37
CA THR A 238 3.70 -14.78 3.90
C THR A 238 4.51 -14.22 2.74
N ILE A 239 4.70 -12.91 2.72
CA ILE A 239 5.61 -12.21 1.81
C ILE A 239 6.73 -11.63 2.65
N HIS A 240 7.97 -11.96 2.34
CA HIS A 240 9.16 -11.42 2.98
C HIS A 240 10.01 -10.65 1.96
N TYR A 241 10.37 -9.41 2.27
CA TYR A 241 11.27 -8.60 1.46
C TYR A 241 12.73 -8.87 1.83
N ASP A 242 13.36 -9.77 1.07
CA ASP A 242 14.78 -10.12 1.23
C ASP A 242 15.71 -8.92 1.03
N SER A 243 15.34 -8.01 0.12
CA SER A 243 16.01 -6.72 -0.05
C SER A 243 15.07 -5.68 -0.64
N ILE A 244 15.29 -4.42 -0.26
CA ILE A 244 14.54 -3.25 -0.72
C ILE A 244 15.57 -2.18 -1.09
N THR A 245 15.46 -1.64 -2.30
CA THR A 245 16.20 -0.46 -2.74
C THR A 245 15.19 0.52 -3.33
N VAL A 246 15.16 1.75 -2.82
CA VAL A 246 14.27 2.81 -3.32
C VAL A 246 15.06 3.98 -3.89
N ASN A 247 14.46 4.71 -4.83
CA ASN A 247 14.98 5.96 -5.38
C ASN A 247 16.41 5.83 -5.93
N SER A 248 16.68 4.70 -6.61
CA SER A 248 18.00 4.30 -7.08
C SER A 248 18.26 4.64 -8.55
N GLY A 249 17.25 5.13 -9.27
CA GLY A 249 17.33 5.40 -10.71
C GLY A 249 17.10 4.14 -11.53
N LEU A 250 16.00 3.45 -11.27
CA LEU A 250 15.63 2.21 -11.95
C LEU A 250 15.50 2.41 -13.48
N ASP A 251 16.05 1.49 -14.27
CA ASP A 251 16.07 1.60 -15.74
C ASP A 251 14.64 1.52 -16.31
N PRO A 252 14.13 2.58 -16.96
CA PRO A 252 12.78 2.59 -17.52
C PRO A 252 12.54 1.54 -18.60
N THR A 253 13.61 0.98 -19.21
CA THR A 253 13.50 -0.05 -20.24
C THR A 253 13.01 -1.39 -19.68
N LEU A 254 13.09 -1.61 -18.36
CA LEU A 254 12.54 -2.80 -17.70
C LEU A 254 11.02 -2.95 -17.86
N PHE A 255 10.32 -1.83 -18.09
CA PHE A 255 8.87 -1.78 -18.23
C PHE A 255 8.39 -1.73 -19.68
N VAL A 256 9.25 -2.07 -20.63
CA VAL A 256 8.86 -2.17 -22.04
C VAL A 256 8.44 -3.60 -22.33
N ARG A 257 7.24 -3.78 -22.88
CA ARG A 257 6.83 -5.05 -23.48
C ARG A 257 7.69 -5.28 -24.72
N ILE A 258 8.51 -6.34 -24.71
CA ILE A 258 9.23 -6.77 -25.91
C ILE A 258 8.19 -7.35 -26.87
N GLU A 259 7.92 -6.65 -27.97
CA GLU A 259 7.02 -7.13 -29.01
C GLU A 259 7.63 -8.34 -29.71
N GLU A 260 6.79 -9.35 -30.02
CA GLU A 260 7.21 -10.39 -30.96
C GLU A 260 7.50 -9.74 -32.32
N PRO A 261 8.60 -10.12 -33.00
CA PRO A 261 8.80 -9.69 -34.37
C PRO A 261 7.56 -10.10 -35.18
N ALA A 262 6.90 -9.13 -35.82
CA ALA A 262 5.79 -9.41 -36.71
C ALA A 262 6.25 -10.47 -37.72
N ASN A 263 5.64 -11.65 -37.67
CA ASN A 263 5.88 -12.68 -38.68
C ASN A 263 5.42 -12.11 -40.03
N GLU A 264 6.38 -11.64 -40.83
CA GLU A 264 6.21 -11.30 -42.25
C GLU A 264 5.91 -12.54 -43.10
#